data_AF-A0A1B7MFB5-F1
#
_entry.id   AF-A0A1B7MFB5-F1
#
_cell.length_a   1.000
_cell.length_b   1.000
_cell.length_c   1.000
_cell.angle_alpha   90.00
_cell.angle_beta   90.00
_cell.angle_gamma   90.00
#
_symmetry.space_group_name_H-M   'P 1'
#
loop_
_entity.id
_entity.type
_entity.pdbx_description
1 polymer ?
#
loop_
_entity_poly.entity_id
_entity_poly.type
_entity_poly.pdbx_seq_one_letter_code
_entity_poly.pdbx_strand_id
1 'polypeptide(L)'
;MGQKALRVHIATIDAFPSANTKNEVAWSCIVDAVGGSQVLKEHLEELKGDESAKEQVITYVWSTCAQLRGELIAKAKQKVVSSYSISNATGAKELSGLVMWLIKTGAFIQGDLDLKKKTFDKNSPFCHPIIKDIFISQWFGNRGDG
;
A
#
# COMPACT_ATOMS: atom_id res chain seq x y z
N MET A 1 4.90 13.56 -14.73
CA MET A 1 5.62 12.28 -14.70
C MET A 1 5.79 11.74 -13.27
N GLY A 2 6.22 12.58 -12.29
CA GLY A 2 6.36 12.17 -10.88
C GLY A 2 5.13 11.54 -10.23
N GLN A 3 3.92 12.05 -10.51
CA GLN A 3 2.68 11.42 -10.05
C GLN A 3 2.52 9.97 -10.54
N LYS A 4 2.83 9.69 -11.81
CA LYS A 4 2.73 8.33 -12.37
C LYS A 4 3.71 7.40 -11.66
N ALA A 5 4.95 7.86 -11.44
CA ALA A 5 5.95 7.12 -10.69
C ALA A 5 5.49 6.83 -9.25
N LEU A 6 4.91 7.83 -8.56
CA LEU A 6 4.38 7.63 -7.21
C LEU A 6 3.20 6.63 -7.18
N ARG A 7 2.29 6.66 -8.16
CA ARG A 7 1.21 5.65 -8.26
C ARG A 7 1.77 4.24 -8.46
N VAL A 8 2.80 4.09 -9.30
CA VAL A 8 3.48 2.80 -9.50
C VAL A 8 4.18 2.35 -8.22
N HIS A 9 4.91 3.25 -7.54
CA HIS A 9 5.53 2.97 -6.26
C HIS A 9 4.51 2.47 -5.23
N ILE A 10 3.34 3.12 -5.13
CA ILE A 10 2.26 2.70 -4.25
C ILE A 10 1.74 1.30 -4.63
N ALA A 11 1.63 1.00 -5.92
CA ALA A 11 1.12 -0.28 -6.38
C ALA A 11 2.11 -1.45 -6.22
N THR A 12 3.43 -1.19 -6.23
CA THR A 12 4.43 -2.27 -6.36
C THR A 12 5.51 -2.31 -5.28
N ILE A 13 5.74 -1.21 -4.55
CA ILE A 13 6.83 -1.11 -3.57
C ILE A 13 6.28 -0.94 -2.16
N ASP A 14 5.52 0.14 -1.92
CA ASP A 14 4.94 0.45 -0.62
C ASP A 14 3.51 0.93 -0.79
N ALA A 15 2.55 0.05 -0.48
CA ALA A 15 1.12 0.32 -0.55
C ALA A 15 0.67 1.41 0.44
N PHE A 16 1.39 1.62 1.55
CA PHE A 16 0.97 2.50 2.64
C PHE A 16 2.10 3.41 3.12
N PRO A 17 2.65 4.27 2.23
CA PRO A 17 3.77 5.11 2.59
C PRO A 17 3.34 6.12 3.65
N SER A 18 4.16 6.22 4.71
CA SER A 18 3.92 7.10 5.84
C SER A 18 4.01 8.58 5.44
N ALA A 19 3.28 9.44 6.15
CA ALA A 19 3.44 10.89 6.01
C ALA A 19 4.87 11.34 6.39
N ASN A 20 5.54 10.61 7.28
CA ASN A 20 6.91 10.92 7.71
C ASN A 20 7.95 10.66 6.61
N THR A 21 7.66 9.71 5.71
CA THR A 21 8.53 9.37 4.57
C THR A 21 8.10 10.09 3.28
N LYS A 22 7.11 11.00 3.35
CA LYS A 22 6.57 11.77 2.22
C LYS A 22 7.69 12.35 1.36
N ASN A 23 8.59 13.10 1.98
CA ASN A 23 9.60 13.88 1.25
C ASN A 23 10.59 12.96 0.55
N GLU A 24 11.04 11.90 1.22
CA GLU A 24 11.95 10.91 0.64
C GLU A 24 11.31 10.14 -0.53
N VAL A 25 10.11 9.59 -0.31
CA VAL A 25 9.41 8.75 -1.31
C VAL A 25 8.99 9.58 -2.51
N ALA A 26 8.35 10.73 -2.30
CA ALA A 26 7.90 11.59 -3.39
C ALA A 26 9.08 12.15 -4.18
N TRP A 27 10.16 12.56 -3.50
CA TRP A 27 11.36 13.04 -4.18
C TRP A 27 12.01 11.95 -5.02
N SER A 28 12.22 10.75 -4.46
CA SER A 28 12.74 9.60 -5.20
C SER A 28 11.92 9.31 -6.46
N CYS A 29 10.59 9.29 -6.35
CA CYS A 29 9.69 9.12 -7.49
C CYS A 29 9.79 10.24 -8.54
N ILE A 30 10.05 11.48 -8.12
CA ILE A 30 10.28 12.61 -9.04
C ILE A 30 11.59 12.41 -9.80
N VAL A 31 12.68 12.08 -9.10
CA VAL A 31 14.00 11.81 -9.69
C VAL A 31 13.90 10.67 -10.70
N ASP A 32 13.27 9.56 -10.34
CA ASP A 32 13.08 8.41 -11.23
C ASP A 32 12.23 8.77 -12.45
N ALA A 33 11.22 9.61 -12.27
CA ALA A 33 10.33 10.04 -13.34
C ALA A 33 10.98 10.99 -14.36
N VAL A 34 12.06 11.67 -14.00
CA VAL A 34 12.86 12.48 -14.93
C VAL A 34 13.58 11.60 -15.95
N GLY A 35 13.98 10.39 -15.55
CA GLY A 35 14.58 9.40 -16.43
C GLY A 35 15.82 9.92 -17.17
N GLY A 36 15.81 9.80 -18.50
CA GLY A 36 16.93 10.21 -19.37
C GLY A 36 16.91 11.67 -19.84
N SER A 37 15.90 12.46 -19.49
CA SER A 37 15.75 13.83 -20.02
C SER A 37 16.76 14.80 -19.40
N GLN A 38 17.66 15.33 -20.22
CA GLN A 38 18.71 16.25 -19.78
C GLN A 38 18.13 17.59 -19.26
N VAL A 39 17.16 18.18 -19.97
CA VAL A 39 16.49 19.43 -19.58
C VAL A 39 15.80 19.30 -18.22
N LEU A 40 15.14 18.17 -17.98
CA LEU A 40 14.46 17.93 -16.70
C LEU A 40 15.44 17.66 -15.56
N LYS A 41 16.62 17.09 -15.84
CA LYS A 41 17.69 16.94 -14.83
C LYS A 41 18.25 18.29 -14.41
N GLU A 42 18.46 19.20 -15.36
CA GLU A 42 18.94 20.56 -15.07
C GLU A 42 17.95 21.32 -14.18
N HIS A 43 16.65 21.31 -14.51
CA HIS A 43 15.63 21.90 -13.64
C HIS A 43 15.50 21.19 -12.28
N LEU A 44 15.77 19.89 -12.21
CA LEU A 44 15.78 19.15 -10.95
C LEU A 44 16.95 19.58 -10.04
N GLU A 45 18.13 19.87 -10.60
CA GLU A 45 19.26 20.41 -9.85
C GLU A 45 18.99 21.84 -9.36
N GLU A 46 18.35 22.68 -10.19
CA GLU A 46 17.89 24.02 -9.76
C GLU A 46 16.90 23.93 -8.59
N LEU A 47 15.94 23.00 -8.67
CA LEU A 47 14.98 22.73 -7.60
C LEU A 47 15.64 22.26 -6.30
N LYS A 48 16.81 21.60 -6.34
CA LYS A 48 17.52 21.23 -5.10
C LYS A 48 18.04 22.44 -4.35
N GLY A 49 18.35 23.54 -5.06
CA GLY A 49 18.81 24.79 -4.47
C GLY A 49 17.69 25.64 -3.87
N ASP A 50 16.44 25.44 -4.32
CA ASP A 50 15.25 26.14 -3.83
C ASP A 50 14.35 25.18 -3.02
N GLU A 51 14.57 25.15 -1.70
CA GLU A 51 13.79 24.31 -0.78
C GLU A 51 12.28 24.64 -0.79
N SER A 52 11.89 25.88 -1.09
CA SER A 52 10.47 26.26 -1.18
C SER A 52 9.81 25.65 -2.41
N ALA A 53 10.44 25.82 -3.59
CA ALA A 53 9.94 25.24 -4.83
C ALA A 53 9.93 23.71 -4.78
N LYS A 54 10.97 23.11 -4.18
CA LYS A 54 11.06 21.66 -3.96
C LYS A 54 9.91 21.12 -3.11
N GLU A 55 9.61 21.75 -1.97
CA GLU A 55 8.51 21.32 -1.10
C GLU A 55 7.15 21.46 -1.80
N GLN A 56 6.96 22.50 -2.64
CA GLN A 56 5.75 22.66 -3.45
C GLN A 56 5.57 21.52 -4.45
N VAL A 57 6.63 21.15 -5.18
CA VAL A 57 6.60 20.05 -6.16
C VAL A 57 6.34 18.71 -5.45
N ILE A 58 7.01 18.46 -4.32
CA ILE A 58 6.79 17.28 -3.48
C ILE A 58 5.33 17.22 -3.00
N THR A 59 4.80 18.33 -2.49
CA THR A 59 3.41 18.42 -2.00
C THR A 59 2.40 18.20 -3.12
N TYR A 60 2.65 18.76 -4.30
CA TYR A 60 1.83 18.53 -5.49
C TYR A 60 1.80 17.04 -5.86
N VAL A 61 2.97 16.40 -6.02
CA VAL A 61 3.05 14.98 -6.38
C VAL A 61 2.37 14.09 -5.32
N TRP A 62 2.61 14.36 -4.04
CA TRP A 62 2.02 13.59 -2.94
C TRP A 62 0.49 13.72 -2.83
N SER A 63 -0.03 14.95 -2.95
CA SER A 63 -1.47 15.24 -2.84
C SER A 63 -2.26 14.65 -4.00
N THR A 64 -1.69 14.62 -5.21
CA THR A 64 -2.33 14.01 -6.37
C THR A 64 -2.52 12.49 -6.27
N CYS A 65 -1.91 11.84 -5.28
CA CYS A 65 -2.10 10.42 -4.95
C CYS A 65 -2.85 10.22 -3.61
N ALA A 66 -3.42 11.28 -3.01
CA ALA A 66 -4.11 11.18 -1.73
C ALA A 66 -5.37 10.29 -1.81
N GLN A 67 -6.19 10.47 -2.86
CA GLN A 67 -7.40 9.67 -3.04
C GLN A 67 -7.07 8.18 -3.21
N LEU A 68 -6.09 7.84 -4.05
CA LEU A 68 -5.64 6.46 -4.26
C LEU A 68 -5.23 5.81 -2.94
N ARG A 69 -4.44 6.51 -2.11
CA ARG A 69 -4.02 6.02 -0.80
C ARG A 69 -5.21 5.85 0.14
N GLY A 70 -6.13 6.81 0.16
CA GLY A 70 -7.34 6.76 0.98
C GLY A 70 -8.23 5.56 0.64
N GLU A 71 -8.50 5.33 -0.64
CA GLU A 71 -9.28 4.18 -1.12
C GLU A 71 -8.58 2.85 -0.80
N LEU A 72 -7.25 2.77 -0.99
CA LEU A 72 -6.49 1.58 -0.67
C LEU A 72 -6.55 1.24 0.82
N ILE A 73 -6.40 2.24 1.69
CA ILE A 73 -6.54 2.08 3.15
C ILE A 73 -7.95 1.64 3.52
N ALA A 74 -8.99 2.27 2.94
CA ALA A 74 -10.38 1.94 3.23
C ALA A 74 -10.71 0.49 2.85
N LYS A 75 -10.38 0.09 1.62
CA LYS A 75 -10.61 -1.27 1.12
C LYS A 75 -9.82 -2.31 1.90
N ALA A 76 -8.55 -2.03 2.22
CA ALA A 76 -7.73 -2.92 3.05
C ALA A 76 -8.35 -3.13 4.43
N LYS A 77 -8.78 -2.05 5.12
CA LYS A 77 -9.44 -2.14 6.42
C LYS A 77 -10.71 -2.99 6.36
N GLN A 78 -11.58 -2.74 5.40
CA GLN A 78 -12.85 -3.47 5.24
C GLN A 78 -12.62 -4.96 4.98
N LYS A 79 -11.70 -5.31 4.07
CA LYS A 79 -11.41 -6.71 3.70
C LYS A 79 -10.69 -7.46 4.82
N VAL A 80 -9.75 -6.82 5.51
CA VAL A 80 -9.01 -7.43 6.62
C VAL A 80 -9.93 -7.69 7.81
N VAL A 81 -10.76 -6.72 8.20
CA VAL A 81 -11.67 -6.89 9.34
C VAL A 81 -12.69 -8.01 9.08
N SER A 82 -13.30 -8.02 7.90
CA SER A 82 -14.31 -9.03 7.54
C SER A 82 -13.73 -10.43 7.39
N SER A 83 -12.60 -10.58 6.71
CA SER A 83 -12.04 -11.90 6.38
C SER A 83 -11.37 -12.59 7.58
N TYR A 84 -10.77 -11.80 8.47
CA TYR A 84 -10.02 -12.32 9.61
C TYR A 84 -10.80 -12.19 10.93
N SER A 85 -12.05 -11.68 10.91
CA SER A 85 -12.89 -11.51 12.10
C SER A 85 -12.14 -10.82 13.26
N ILE A 86 -11.25 -9.89 12.93
CA ILE A 86 -10.33 -9.21 13.86
C ILE A 86 -11.10 -8.36 14.90
N SER A 87 -12.36 -8.04 14.63
CA SER A 87 -13.29 -7.40 15.56
C SER A 87 -13.46 -8.18 16.88
N ASN A 88 -13.14 -9.47 16.88
CA ASN A 88 -13.23 -10.34 18.07
C ASN A 88 -11.92 -10.44 18.86
N ALA A 89 -10.85 -9.76 18.43
CA ALA A 89 -9.59 -9.74 19.17
C ALA A 89 -9.75 -8.93 20.46
N THR A 90 -9.53 -9.59 21.60
CA THR A 90 -9.88 -9.11 22.94
C THR A 90 -8.91 -8.07 23.53
N GLY A 91 -7.88 -7.63 22.77
CA GLY A 91 -6.99 -6.54 23.17
C GLY A 91 -5.83 -6.26 22.20
N ALA A 92 -5.23 -5.07 22.31
CA ALA A 92 -4.18 -4.59 21.39
C ALA A 92 -2.93 -5.49 21.32
N LYS A 93 -2.54 -6.11 22.45
CA LYS A 93 -1.39 -7.03 22.50
C LYS A 93 -1.67 -8.34 21.75
N GLU A 94 -2.88 -8.87 21.89
CA GLU A 94 -3.30 -10.10 21.21
C GLU A 94 -3.36 -9.88 19.69
N LEU A 95 -3.93 -8.74 19.28
CA LEU A 95 -3.96 -8.31 17.89
C LEU A 95 -2.56 -8.18 17.30
N SER A 96 -1.66 -7.48 18.00
CA SER A 96 -0.26 -7.32 17.55
C SER A 96 0.44 -8.68 17.40
N GLY A 97 0.27 -9.60 18.35
CA GLY A 97 0.83 -10.95 18.28
C GLY A 97 0.28 -11.77 17.12
N LEU A 98 -1.01 -11.65 16.83
CA LEU A 98 -1.66 -12.30 15.69
C LEU A 98 -1.12 -11.77 14.36
N VAL A 99 -1.07 -10.45 14.20
CA VAL A 99 -0.53 -9.79 13.00
C VAL A 99 0.92 -10.18 12.76
N MET A 100 1.76 -10.17 13.80
CA MET A 100 3.16 -10.59 13.69
C MET A 100 3.30 -12.06 13.29
N TRP A 101 2.44 -12.94 13.80
CA TRP A 101 2.43 -14.34 13.42
C TRP A 101 2.05 -14.52 11.93
N LEU A 102 1.00 -13.83 11.46
CA LEU A 102 0.58 -13.85 10.06
C LEU A 102 1.68 -13.38 9.11
N ILE A 103 2.35 -12.28 9.44
CA ILE A 103 3.45 -11.71 8.64
C ILE A 103 4.63 -12.69 8.59
N LYS A 104 5.05 -13.24 9.73
CA LYS A 104 6.22 -14.14 9.80
C LYS A 104 6.00 -15.46 9.07
N THR A 105 4.78 -15.98 9.10
CA THR A 105 4.46 -17.29 8.51
C THR A 105 3.96 -17.20 7.07
N GLY A 106 3.54 -16.01 6.62
CA GLY A 106 2.87 -15.86 5.33
C GLY A 106 1.51 -16.58 5.28
N ALA A 107 0.89 -16.88 6.42
CA ALA A 107 -0.30 -17.73 6.47
C ALA A 107 -1.54 -17.09 5.82
N PHE A 108 -1.54 -15.77 5.59
CA PHE A 108 -2.65 -15.03 4.96
C PHE A 108 -2.92 -15.41 3.49
N ILE A 109 -1.98 -16.08 2.82
CA ILE A 109 -2.20 -16.63 1.47
C ILE A 109 -2.60 -18.10 1.47
N GLN A 110 -2.57 -18.78 2.61
CA GLN A 110 -2.70 -20.24 2.70
C GLN A 110 -4.16 -20.65 2.98
N GLY A 111 -4.52 -21.85 2.55
CA GLY A 111 -5.82 -22.47 2.84
C GLY A 111 -6.00 -22.76 4.33
N ASP A 112 -7.26 -22.93 4.74
CA ASP A 112 -7.66 -23.38 6.09
C ASP A 112 -7.03 -22.60 7.24
N LEU A 113 -6.90 -21.28 7.08
CA LEU A 113 -6.36 -20.40 8.10
C LEU A 113 -7.30 -20.32 9.31
N ASP A 114 -6.81 -20.79 10.46
CA ASP A 114 -7.47 -20.63 11.76
C ASP A 114 -6.63 -19.69 12.63
N LEU A 115 -7.13 -18.48 12.84
CA LEU A 115 -6.48 -17.45 13.64
C LEU A 115 -6.48 -17.75 15.14
N LYS A 116 -7.48 -18.50 15.63
CA LYS A 116 -7.56 -18.87 17.06
C LYS A 116 -6.54 -19.94 17.39
N LYS A 117 -6.42 -20.95 16.52
CA LYS A 117 -5.47 -22.05 16.69
C LYS A 117 -4.08 -21.73 16.14
N LYS A 118 -3.94 -20.66 15.36
CA LYS A 118 -2.72 -20.28 14.64
C LYS A 118 -2.22 -21.43 13.75
N THR A 119 -3.14 -22.00 12.97
CA THR A 119 -2.88 -23.10 12.03
C THR A 119 -3.28 -22.69 10.62
N PHE A 120 -2.64 -23.31 9.63
CA PHE A 120 -2.93 -23.13 8.21
C PHE A 120 -2.43 -24.33 7.42
N ASP A 121 -3.01 -24.59 6.25
CA ASP A 121 -2.54 -25.62 5.34
C ASP A 121 -1.47 -25.07 4.39
N LYS A 122 -0.22 -25.49 4.61
CA LYS A 122 0.93 -25.11 3.76
C LYS A 122 0.85 -25.67 2.34
N ASN A 123 0.06 -26.72 2.12
CA ASN A 123 -0.07 -27.36 0.81
C ASN A 123 -1.13 -26.71 -0.08
N SER A 124 -1.84 -25.70 0.44
CA SER A 124 -2.91 -24.98 -0.25
C SER A 124 -2.57 -23.50 -0.42
N PRO A 125 -1.52 -23.14 -1.18
CA PRO A 125 -1.18 -21.75 -1.42
C PRO A 125 -2.23 -21.06 -2.29
N PHE A 126 -2.46 -19.79 -1.98
CA PHE A 126 -3.47 -18.92 -2.60
C PHE A 126 -4.94 -19.37 -2.43
N CYS A 127 -5.20 -20.33 -1.54
CA CYS A 127 -6.55 -20.85 -1.29
C CYS A 127 -7.31 -20.08 -0.20
N HIS A 128 -6.74 -19.04 0.41
CA HIS A 128 -7.48 -18.23 1.37
C HIS A 128 -8.65 -17.51 0.67
N PRO A 129 -9.90 -17.59 1.17
CA PRO A 129 -11.08 -17.00 0.52
C PRO A 129 -10.93 -15.51 0.17
N ILE A 130 -10.20 -14.75 1.00
CA ILE A 130 -9.90 -13.33 0.76
C ILE A 130 -9.28 -13.06 -0.61
N ILE A 131 -8.46 -13.97 -1.14
CA ILE A 131 -7.78 -13.79 -2.42
C ILE A 131 -8.82 -13.77 -3.54
N LYS A 132 -9.72 -14.76 -3.53
CA LYS A 132 -10.84 -14.83 -4.46
C LYS A 132 -11.73 -13.58 -4.35
N ASP A 133 -12.05 -13.16 -3.13
CA ASP A 133 -12.88 -11.97 -2.90
C ASP A 133 -12.22 -10.68 -3.39
N ILE A 134 -10.90 -10.55 -3.23
CA ILE A 134 -10.12 -9.43 -3.77
C ILE A 134 -10.20 -9.47 -5.29
N PHE A 135 -9.90 -10.60 -5.94
CA PHE A 135 -9.94 -10.73 -7.39
C PHE A 135 -11.32 -10.40 -7.97
N ILE A 136 -12.39 -10.96 -7.39
CA ILE A 136 -13.76 -10.67 -7.83
C ILE A 136 -14.05 -9.18 -7.65
N SER A 137 -13.76 -8.59 -6.49
CA SER A 137 -14.07 -7.18 -6.23
C SER A 137 -13.33 -6.20 -7.16
N GLN A 138 -12.10 -6.51 -7.56
CA GLN A 138 -11.28 -5.59 -8.38
C GLN A 138 -11.52 -5.74 -9.88
N TRP A 139 -11.76 -6.96 -10.38
CA TRP A 139 -11.87 -7.23 -11.82
C TRP A 139 -13.30 -7.49 -12.31
N PHE A 140 -14.19 -7.91 -11.41
CA PHE A 140 -15.55 -8.35 -11.77
C PHE A 140 -16.66 -7.68 -10.94
N GLY A 141 -16.30 -6.82 -9.98
CA GLY A 141 -17.26 -6.05 -9.17
C GLY A 141 -17.80 -4.85 -9.92
N ASN A 142 -19.00 -4.41 -9.55
CA ASN A 142 -19.53 -3.14 -10.04
C ASN A 142 -18.64 -1.98 -9.55
N ARG A 143 -18.34 -1.03 -10.44
CA ARG A 143 -17.59 0.17 -10.07
C ARG A 143 -18.41 0.96 -9.05
N GLY A 144 -17.93 1.04 -7.81
CA GLY A 144 -18.51 1.89 -6.76
C GLY A 144 -18.96 1.17 -5.49
N ASP A 145 -18.98 -0.17 -5.44
CA ASP A 145 -19.44 -0.92 -4.27
C ASP A 145 -18.34 -1.19 -3.22
N GLY A 146 -17.37 -0.27 -3.11
CA GLY A 146 -16.24 -0.35 -2.16
C GLY A 146 -16.53 0.39 -0.87
#